data_AF-A0ABC8S6J6-F1
#
_entry.id   AF-A0ABC8S6J6-F1
#
_cell.length_a   1.000
_cell.length_b   1.000
_cell.length_c   1.000
_cell.angle_alpha   90.00
_cell.angle_beta   90.00
_cell.angle_gamma   90.00
#
_symmetry.space_group_name_H-M   'P 1'
#
loop_
_entity.id
_entity.type
_entity.pdbx_description
1 polymer ?
#
loop_
_entity_poly.entity_id
_entity_poly.type
_entity_poly.pdbx_seq_one_letter_code
_entity_poly.pdbx_strand_id
1 'polypeptide(L)'
;MIGSMMGPHWNPMATEITIVLQGRGMVQVVCPSSANETECKNMRFRVEEGDVFAVPRYHPMAQMTFNNDTLVFMGFSTTTKKNHPQFLAGKSSVLRTLDKKILAASFNVTNMTIDHLLASQADSIILECRSCAEEEEKIMEEEMQKKKEEAREKEEEEARKREEEKRREEEEARKKKEEEKKKEKEEEEAKEKEEEKRREEEEAKKKEEEKRREEEEARKREEEQAREEEEKKKEIEEEEAKKKEEEKRQEEKEARKREEEEAREEEEKKKEIEEEAKKKEEEKTREEEEAREEEEKRKEKEEEEAKKKEEEKRPEEEEAKKREDGGEKEARKREEEARRREEQSREEEEKEARRTEEGEEARQREEEAAKEREPREGEESDAWEEEQERVVNREGGARKILKKIWKI
;
A
#
# COMPACT_ATOMS: atom_id res chain seq x y z
N MET A 1 -59.23 -37.76 -28.10
CA MET A 1 -59.11 -39.18 -27.72
C MET A 1 -58.36 -39.24 -26.40
N ILE A 2 -58.69 -40.21 -25.54
CA ILE A 2 -58.02 -40.46 -24.26
C ILE A 2 -57.07 -41.64 -24.41
N GLY A 3 -56.02 -41.74 -23.58
CA GLY A 3 -55.04 -42.84 -23.65
C GLY A 3 -54.45 -43.07 -25.05
N SER A 4 -54.19 -41.99 -25.78
CA SER A 4 -53.64 -41.99 -27.14
C SER A 4 -52.39 -41.10 -27.19
N MET A 5 -51.58 -41.28 -28.23
CA MET A 5 -50.46 -40.39 -28.51
C MET A 5 -50.43 -39.98 -29.98
N MET A 6 -49.99 -38.76 -30.27
CA MET A 6 -49.41 -38.50 -31.58
C MET A 6 -48.05 -39.18 -31.61
N GLY A 7 -47.88 -40.12 -32.55
CA GLY A 7 -46.71 -40.97 -32.63
C GLY A 7 -45.41 -40.17 -32.71
N PRO A 8 -44.28 -40.71 -32.23
CA PRO A 8 -43.02 -39.99 -32.19
C PRO A 8 -42.64 -39.50 -33.59
N HIS A 9 -42.37 -38.21 -33.75
CA HIS A 9 -42.07 -37.59 -35.02
C HIS A 9 -41.19 -36.36 -34.87
N TRP A 10 -40.57 -35.91 -35.96
CA TRP A 10 -39.86 -34.63 -35.98
C TRP A 10 -40.26 -33.78 -37.19
N ASN A 11 -40.08 -32.47 -37.05
CA ASN A 11 -40.29 -31.52 -38.12
C ASN A 11 -38.96 -31.21 -38.84
N PRO A 12 -38.81 -31.54 -40.13
CA PRO A 12 -37.54 -31.33 -40.84
C PRO A 12 -37.31 -29.87 -41.26
N MET A 13 -38.38 -29.08 -41.41
CA MET A 13 -38.33 -27.75 -42.03
C MET A 13 -38.77 -26.60 -41.12
N ALA A 14 -39.27 -26.89 -39.92
CA ALA A 14 -39.90 -25.90 -39.05
C ALA A 14 -39.70 -26.20 -37.57
N THR A 15 -39.60 -25.14 -36.77
CA THR A 15 -40.02 -25.16 -35.37
C THR A 15 -41.55 -25.14 -35.32
N GLU A 16 -42.13 -26.01 -34.51
CA GLU A 16 -43.57 -26.03 -34.22
C GLU A 16 -43.82 -25.29 -32.91
N ILE A 17 -44.75 -24.34 -32.92
CA ILE A 17 -45.22 -23.60 -31.75
C ILE A 17 -46.64 -24.06 -31.47
N THR A 18 -46.87 -24.69 -30.33
CA THR A 18 -48.13 -25.34 -30.00
C THR A 18 -48.80 -24.66 -28.83
N ILE A 19 -50.10 -24.39 -28.98
CA ILE A 19 -50.97 -23.84 -27.96
C ILE A 19 -51.97 -24.93 -27.56
N VAL A 20 -52.06 -25.25 -26.27
CA VAL A 20 -53.04 -26.21 -25.76
C VAL A 20 -54.40 -25.52 -25.61
N LEU A 21 -55.39 -26.05 -26.31
CA LEU A 21 -56.74 -25.50 -26.37
C LEU A 21 -57.69 -26.14 -25.36
N GLN A 22 -57.48 -27.42 -25.01
CA GLN A 22 -58.35 -28.13 -24.06
C GLN A 22 -57.64 -29.34 -23.46
N GLY A 23 -57.86 -29.54 -22.15
CA GLY A 23 -57.43 -30.70 -21.39
C GLY A 23 -55.93 -30.68 -21.09
N ARG A 24 -55.34 -31.86 -20.87
CA ARG A 24 -53.94 -31.98 -20.43
C ARG A 24 -53.25 -33.23 -20.97
N GLY A 25 -51.93 -33.17 -21.02
CA GLY A 25 -51.11 -34.26 -21.55
C GLY A 25 -49.64 -34.12 -21.19
N MET A 26 -48.86 -35.09 -21.65
CA MET A 26 -47.41 -35.08 -21.54
C MET A 26 -46.79 -34.89 -22.92
N VAL A 27 -45.71 -34.12 -22.96
CA VAL A 27 -44.87 -33.98 -24.14
C VAL A 27 -43.48 -34.47 -23.78
N GLN A 28 -42.97 -35.40 -24.59
CA GLN A 28 -41.58 -35.84 -24.53
C GLN A 28 -40.87 -35.29 -25.76
N VAL A 29 -39.73 -34.63 -25.55
CA VAL A 29 -38.86 -34.11 -26.61
C VAL A 29 -37.49 -34.70 -26.44
N VAL A 30 -36.99 -35.32 -27.50
CA VAL A 30 -35.65 -35.89 -27.56
C VAL A 30 -34.73 -34.88 -28.23
N CYS A 31 -33.60 -34.63 -27.58
CA CYS A 31 -32.56 -33.83 -28.18
C CYS A 31 -31.84 -34.65 -29.27
N PRO A 32 -31.72 -34.14 -30.51
CA PRO A 32 -30.88 -34.74 -31.52
C PRO A 32 -29.41 -34.45 -31.19
N SER A 33 -28.80 -35.19 -30.27
CA SER A 33 -27.39 -34.98 -29.91
C SER A 33 -26.48 -35.28 -31.10
N SER A 34 -25.68 -34.27 -31.50
CA SER A 34 -24.36 -34.55 -32.07
C SER A 34 -23.41 -34.85 -30.91
N ALA A 35 -22.42 -35.72 -31.10
CA ALA A 35 -21.54 -36.22 -30.04
C ALA A 35 -20.74 -35.14 -29.27
N ASN A 36 -20.87 -33.85 -29.62
CA ASN A 36 -20.10 -32.74 -29.09
C ASN A 36 -20.93 -31.59 -28.47
N GLU A 37 -22.26 -31.65 -28.42
CA GLU A 37 -23.07 -30.58 -27.80
C GLU A 37 -23.54 -30.96 -26.39
N THR A 38 -22.95 -30.30 -25.39
CA THR A 38 -23.25 -30.44 -23.95
C THR A 38 -24.53 -29.73 -23.51
N GLU A 39 -25.27 -29.07 -24.41
CA GLU A 39 -26.27 -28.08 -24.03
C GLU A 39 -27.73 -28.55 -24.19
N CYS A 40 -28.00 -29.50 -25.08
CA CYS A 40 -29.36 -29.91 -25.39
C CYS A 40 -29.72 -31.22 -24.66
N LYS A 41 -30.71 -31.14 -23.77
CA LYS A 41 -31.17 -32.26 -22.92
C LYS A 41 -32.53 -32.75 -23.39
N ASN A 42 -32.77 -34.06 -23.23
CA ASN A 42 -34.13 -34.60 -23.38
C ASN A 42 -35.05 -33.93 -22.35
N MET A 43 -36.27 -33.62 -22.77
CA MET A 43 -37.25 -32.92 -21.96
C MET A 43 -38.53 -33.74 -21.87
N ARG A 44 -39.12 -33.71 -20.69
CA ARG A 44 -40.47 -34.19 -20.41
C ARG A 44 -41.19 -33.09 -19.66
N PHE A 45 -42.38 -32.74 -20.11
CA PHE A 45 -43.17 -31.72 -19.45
C PHE A 45 -44.66 -32.00 -19.61
N ARG A 46 -45.40 -31.67 -18.55
CA ARG A 46 -46.86 -31.64 -18.57
C ARG A 46 -47.33 -30.36 -19.23
N VAL A 47 -48.39 -30.46 -20.00
CA VAL A 47 -49.08 -29.32 -20.61
C VAL A 47 -50.56 -29.36 -20.28
N GLU A 48 -51.15 -28.19 -20.05
CA GLU A 48 -52.57 -27.99 -19.78
C GLU A 48 -53.16 -26.81 -20.58
N GLU A 49 -54.47 -26.64 -20.54
CA GLU A 49 -55.18 -25.59 -21.28
C GLU A 49 -54.57 -24.20 -21.06
N GLY A 50 -54.23 -23.52 -22.15
CA GLY A 50 -53.57 -22.21 -22.14
C GLY A 50 -52.04 -22.27 -22.25
N ASP A 51 -51.41 -23.43 -22.04
CA ASP A 51 -49.97 -23.57 -22.18
C ASP A 51 -49.50 -23.40 -23.63
N VAL A 52 -48.32 -22.81 -23.78
CA VAL A 52 -47.63 -22.67 -25.07
C VAL A 52 -46.25 -23.30 -24.96
N PHE A 53 -45.92 -24.17 -25.90
CA PHE A 53 -44.59 -24.77 -26.01
C PHE A 53 -44.09 -24.75 -27.45
N ALA A 54 -42.77 -24.79 -27.62
CA ALA A 54 -42.15 -24.83 -28.95
C ALA A 54 -41.17 -26.00 -29.06
N VAL A 55 -41.28 -26.76 -30.15
CA VAL A 55 -40.35 -27.84 -30.45
C VAL A 55 -39.56 -27.49 -31.72
N PRO A 56 -38.23 -27.28 -31.61
CA PRO A 56 -37.42 -26.90 -32.75
C PRO A 56 -37.37 -27.98 -33.83
N ARG A 57 -36.95 -27.57 -35.04
CA ARG A 57 -36.66 -28.52 -36.13
C ARG A 57 -35.73 -29.64 -35.65
N TYR A 58 -35.93 -30.84 -36.22
CA TYR A 58 -35.14 -32.05 -35.95
C TYR A 58 -35.22 -32.62 -34.53
N HIS A 59 -36.02 -32.06 -33.62
CA HIS A 59 -36.23 -32.65 -32.30
C HIS A 59 -37.39 -33.64 -32.39
N PRO A 60 -37.16 -34.96 -32.24
CA PRO A 60 -38.25 -35.90 -32.17
C PRO A 60 -39.09 -35.63 -30.93
N MET A 61 -40.40 -35.62 -31.10
CA MET A 61 -41.33 -35.43 -30.00
C MET A 61 -42.50 -36.40 -30.09
N ALA A 62 -43.12 -36.64 -28.95
CA ALA A 62 -44.39 -37.32 -28.82
C ALA A 62 -45.29 -36.52 -27.88
N GLN A 63 -46.55 -36.34 -28.25
CA GLN A 63 -47.58 -35.78 -27.39
C GLN A 63 -48.56 -36.87 -26.98
N MET A 64 -48.79 -37.00 -25.68
CA MET A 64 -49.52 -38.11 -25.08
C MET A 64 -50.66 -37.56 -24.23
N THR A 65 -51.82 -38.20 -24.32
CA THR A 65 -52.99 -37.88 -23.49
C THR A 65 -53.04 -38.83 -22.30
N PHE A 66 -53.46 -38.33 -21.14
CA PHE A 66 -53.79 -39.19 -20.00
C PHE A 66 -54.97 -40.11 -20.30
N ASN A 67 -55.15 -41.15 -19.49
CA ASN A 67 -56.29 -42.07 -19.62
C ASN A 67 -57.63 -41.38 -19.31
N ASN A 68 -57.62 -40.33 -18.50
CA ASN A 68 -58.82 -39.65 -18.01
C ASN A 68 -59.02 -38.26 -18.61
N ASP A 69 -58.20 -37.88 -19.60
CA ASP A 69 -58.23 -36.53 -20.16
C ASP A 69 -57.92 -36.51 -21.65
N THR A 70 -58.39 -35.49 -22.34
CA THR A 70 -58.07 -35.24 -23.75
C THR A 70 -56.95 -34.23 -23.87
N LEU A 71 -56.24 -34.21 -24.99
CA LEU A 71 -55.34 -33.12 -25.34
C LEU A 71 -55.75 -32.58 -26.71
N VAL A 72 -56.29 -31.37 -26.73
CA VAL A 72 -56.60 -30.63 -27.96
C VAL A 72 -55.62 -29.47 -28.05
N PHE A 73 -54.96 -29.32 -29.19
CA PHE A 73 -53.96 -28.28 -29.39
C PHE A 73 -53.97 -27.75 -30.82
N MET A 74 -53.42 -26.55 -30.98
CA MET A 74 -53.19 -25.90 -32.27
C MET A 74 -51.70 -25.64 -32.45
N GLY A 75 -51.13 -26.17 -33.54
CA GLY A 75 -49.72 -25.98 -33.90
C GLY A 75 -49.55 -24.95 -35.01
N PHE A 76 -48.58 -24.04 -34.83
CA PHE A 76 -48.10 -23.09 -35.83
C PHE A 76 -46.71 -23.50 -36.29
N SER A 77 -46.50 -23.51 -37.60
CA SER A 77 -45.19 -23.75 -38.21
C SER A 77 -44.49 -22.42 -38.48
N THR A 78 -43.23 -22.32 -38.06
CA THR A 78 -42.38 -21.14 -38.32
C THR A 78 -41.97 -20.97 -39.79
N THR A 79 -42.21 -21.97 -40.66
CA THR A 79 -41.94 -21.87 -42.10
C THR A 79 -43.22 -21.71 -42.91
N THR A 80 -43.15 -20.92 -43.99
CA THR A 80 -44.20 -20.74 -45.00
C THR A 80 -44.17 -21.82 -46.10
N LYS A 81 -43.09 -22.63 -46.13
CA LYS A 81 -42.98 -23.80 -47.02
C LYS A 81 -43.78 -24.97 -46.47
N LYS A 82 -44.06 -25.97 -47.31
CA LYS A 82 -44.68 -27.22 -46.85
C LYS A 82 -43.73 -27.95 -45.89
N ASN A 83 -44.15 -28.11 -44.64
CA ASN A 83 -43.48 -28.94 -43.65
C ASN A 83 -44.26 -30.26 -43.51
N HIS A 84 -43.57 -31.39 -43.66
CA HIS A 84 -44.16 -32.72 -43.53
C HIS A 84 -43.49 -33.43 -42.35
N PRO A 85 -44.18 -33.57 -41.21
CA PRO A 85 -43.66 -34.31 -40.06
C PRO A 85 -43.22 -35.72 -40.47
N GLN A 86 -42.05 -36.13 -40.00
CA GLN A 86 -41.50 -37.47 -40.25
C GLN A 86 -41.76 -38.34 -39.02
N PHE A 87 -42.65 -39.32 -39.17
CA PHE A 87 -43.01 -40.24 -38.09
C PHE A 87 -41.98 -41.37 -37.94
N LEU A 88 -41.75 -41.81 -36.72
CA LEU A 88 -40.85 -42.91 -36.37
C LEU A 88 -41.61 -44.23 -36.15
N ALA A 89 -42.90 -44.16 -35.84
CA ALA A 89 -43.76 -45.32 -35.60
C ALA A 89 -45.04 -45.27 -36.45
N GLY A 90 -45.70 -46.42 -36.57
CA GLY A 90 -46.94 -46.58 -37.34
C GLY A 90 -46.76 -46.69 -38.85
N LYS A 91 -47.87 -46.78 -39.57
CA LYS A 91 -47.91 -46.98 -41.04
C LYS A 91 -47.24 -45.85 -41.83
N SER A 92 -47.20 -44.64 -41.27
CA SER A 92 -46.51 -43.46 -41.83
C SER A 92 -45.04 -43.36 -41.43
N SER A 93 -44.49 -44.35 -40.71
CA SER A 93 -43.09 -44.31 -40.28
C SER A 93 -42.12 -44.26 -41.45
N VAL A 94 -41.12 -43.38 -41.35
CA VAL A 94 -39.98 -43.30 -42.27
C VAL A 94 -39.24 -44.63 -42.36
N LEU A 95 -39.25 -45.45 -41.30
CA LEU A 95 -38.61 -46.76 -41.30
C LEU A 95 -39.23 -47.70 -42.33
N ARG A 96 -40.50 -47.50 -42.71
CA ARG A 96 -41.16 -48.30 -43.75
C ARG A 96 -40.73 -47.93 -45.16
N THR A 97 -40.02 -46.82 -45.33
CA THR A 97 -39.49 -46.35 -46.63
C THR A 97 -38.08 -46.86 -46.92
N LEU A 98 -37.37 -47.32 -45.89
CA LEU A 98 -36.00 -47.81 -46.00
C LEU A 98 -35.96 -49.28 -46.42
N ASP A 99 -34.90 -49.68 -47.14
CA ASP A 99 -34.73 -51.08 -47.51
C ASP A 99 -34.58 -51.95 -46.26
N LYS A 100 -35.29 -53.06 -46.27
CA LYS A 100 -35.37 -53.96 -45.13
C LYS A 100 -34.02 -54.54 -44.72
N LYS A 101 -33.13 -54.84 -45.68
CA LYS A 101 -31.79 -55.36 -45.38
C LYS A 101 -30.92 -54.27 -44.75
N ILE A 102 -31.12 -53.00 -45.16
CA ILE A 102 -30.44 -51.85 -44.54
C ILE A 102 -30.90 -51.72 -43.08
N LEU A 103 -32.20 -51.74 -42.81
CA LEU A 103 -32.73 -51.69 -41.43
C LEU A 103 -32.20 -52.85 -40.58
N ALA A 104 -32.25 -54.08 -41.11
CA ALA A 104 -31.74 -55.26 -40.43
C ALA A 104 -30.25 -55.12 -40.06
N ALA A 105 -29.44 -54.59 -40.99
CA ALA A 105 -28.04 -54.29 -40.74
C ALA A 105 -27.86 -53.15 -39.71
N SER A 106 -28.62 -52.05 -39.80
CA SER A 106 -28.52 -50.90 -38.90
C SER A 106 -28.90 -51.23 -37.45
N PHE A 107 -29.95 -52.03 -37.26
CA PHE A 107 -30.38 -52.49 -35.93
C PHE A 107 -29.64 -53.73 -35.45
N ASN A 108 -28.79 -54.34 -36.29
CA ASN A 108 -28.11 -55.60 -36.03
C ASN A 108 -29.07 -56.75 -35.65
N VAL A 109 -30.14 -56.92 -36.45
CA VAL A 109 -31.18 -57.94 -36.25
C VAL A 109 -31.54 -58.64 -37.56
N THR A 110 -32.39 -59.66 -37.47
CA THR A 110 -32.85 -60.38 -38.67
C THR A 110 -33.94 -59.62 -39.42
N ASN A 111 -34.05 -59.90 -40.72
CA ASN A 111 -35.16 -59.45 -41.56
C ASN A 111 -36.54 -59.78 -40.97
N MET A 112 -36.70 -60.95 -40.35
CA MET A 112 -37.98 -61.33 -39.73
C MET A 112 -38.31 -60.44 -38.52
N THR A 113 -37.29 -60.06 -37.74
CA THR A 113 -37.44 -59.13 -36.62
C THR A 113 -37.90 -57.76 -37.10
N ILE A 114 -37.36 -57.26 -38.22
CA ILE A 114 -37.79 -55.99 -38.83
C ILE A 114 -39.23 -56.06 -39.34
N ASP A 115 -39.66 -57.16 -39.97
CA ASP A 115 -41.06 -57.31 -40.39
C ASP A 115 -41.99 -57.23 -39.18
N HIS A 116 -41.66 -57.96 -38.12
CA HIS A 116 -42.44 -57.95 -36.89
C HIS A 116 -42.53 -56.54 -36.30
N LEU A 117 -41.39 -55.84 -36.21
CA LEU A 117 -41.33 -54.45 -35.72
C LEU A 117 -42.24 -53.52 -36.53
N LEU A 118 -42.13 -53.55 -37.86
CA LEU A 118 -42.89 -52.63 -38.74
C LEU A 118 -44.37 -53.01 -38.88
N ALA A 119 -44.75 -54.26 -38.60
CA ALA A 119 -46.13 -54.74 -38.65
C ALA A 119 -46.88 -54.61 -37.31
N SER A 120 -46.16 -54.40 -36.19
CA SER A 120 -46.75 -54.38 -34.85
C SER A 120 -47.70 -53.22 -34.60
N GLN A 121 -47.54 -52.09 -35.30
CA GLN A 121 -48.39 -50.92 -35.15
C GLN A 121 -49.29 -50.73 -36.38
N ALA A 122 -50.60 -50.90 -36.19
CA ALA A 122 -51.60 -50.82 -37.25
C ALA A 122 -52.05 -49.37 -37.55
N ASP A 123 -51.88 -48.45 -36.60
CA ASP A 123 -52.24 -47.05 -36.76
C ASP A 123 -51.15 -46.25 -37.50
N SER A 124 -51.49 -45.05 -37.96
CA SER A 124 -50.61 -44.25 -38.84
C SER A 124 -49.91 -43.10 -38.12
N ILE A 125 -50.67 -42.20 -37.50
CA ILE A 125 -50.19 -40.94 -36.90
C ILE A 125 -50.56 -40.87 -35.43
N ILE A 126 -51.86 -41.04 -35.11
CA ILE A 126 -52.34 -41.14 -33.73
C ILE A 126 -52.38 -42.61 -33.37
N LEU A 127 -51.68 -43.01 -32.31
CA LEU A 127 -51.52 -44.39 -31.87
C LEU A 127 -52.23 -44.57 -30.52
N GLU A 128 -52.84 -45.74 -30.29
CA GLU A 128 -53.29 -46.11 -28.93
C GLU A 128 -52.07 -46.25 -28.00
N CYS A 129 -52.12 -45.56 -26.86
CA CYS A 129 -51.03 -45.53 -25.87
C CYS A 129 -51.63 -45.33 -24.48
N ARG A 130 -52.15 -46.40 -23.88
CA ARG A 130 -52.74 -46.35 -22.54
C ARG A 130 -51.64 -46.15 -21.51
N SER A 131 -51.87 -45.23 -20.58
CA SER A 131 -50.96 -44.93 -19.48
C SER A 131 -49.60 -44.31 -19.85
N CYS A 132 -49.33 -44.02 -21.13
CA CYS A 132 -48.03 -43.49 -21.54
C CYS A 132 -47.75 -42.09 -20.96
N ALA A 133 -48.78 -41.25 -20.85
CA ALA A 133 -48.65 -39.96 -20.19
C ALA A 133 -48.39 -40.12 -18.68
N GLU A 134 -49.07 -41.06 -18.02
CA GLU A 134 -48.89 -41.37 -16.60
C GLU A 134 -47.46 -41.90 -16.31
N GLU A 135 -46.93 -42.76 -17.19
CA GLU A 135 -45.56 -43.25 -17.08
C GLU A 135 -44.53 -42.12 -17.26
N GLU A 136 -44.72 -41.26 -18.27
CA GLU A 136 -43.84 -40.11 -18.50
C GLU A 136 -43.93 -39.06 -17.37
N GLU A 137 -45.11 -38.83 -16.79
CA GLU A 137 -45.30 -37.96 -15.62
C GLU A 137 -44.56 -38.54 -14.41
N LYS A 138 -44.67 -39.86 -14.16
CA LYS A 138 -43.95 -40.52 -13.08
C LYS A 138 -42.43 -40.41 -13.24
N ILE A 139 -41.90 -40.65 -14.44
CA ILE A 139 -40.45 -40.51 -14.72
C ILE A 139 -40.02 -39.05 -14.48
N MET A 140 -40.80 -38.09 -14.95
CA MET A 140 -40.52 -36.66 -14.75
C MET A 140 -40.50 -36.28 -13.26
N GLU A 141 -41.46 -36.77 -12.47
CA GLU A 141 -41.54 -36.54 -11.02
C GLU A 141 -40.34 -37.17 -10.29
N GLU A 142 -39.97 -38.41 -10.62
CA GLU A 142 -38.78 -39.08 -10.06
C GLU A 142 -37.49 -38.33 -10.39
N GLU A 143 -37.32 -37.86 -11.64
CA GLU A 143 -36.17 -37.02 -12.03
C GLU A 143 -36.13 -35.70 -11.26
N MET A 144 -37.30 -35.07 -11.02
CA MET A 144 -37.40 -33.83 -10.26
C MET A 144 -37.10 -34.05 -8.78
N GLN A 145 -37.60 -35.13 -8.18
CA GLN A 145 -37.32 -35.49 -6.79
C GLN A 145 -35.83 -35.75 -6.59
N LYS A 146 -35.21 -36.54 -7.47
CA LYS A 146 -33.77 -36.80 -7.42
C LYS A 146 -32.95 -35.51 -7.51
N LYS A 147 -33.30 -34.59 -8.41
CA LYS A 147 -32.62 -33.28 -8.50
C LYS A 147 -32.79 -32.44 -7.24
N LYS A 148 -33.96 -32.47 -6.60
CA LYS A 148 -34.21 -31.77 -5.32
C LYS A 148 -33.41 -32.39 -4.18
N GLU A 149 -33.32 -33.71 -4.12
CA GLU A 149 -32.51 -34.43 -3.14
C GLU A 149 -31.02 -34.12 -3.32
N GLU A 150 -30.49 -34.22 -4.53
CA GLU A 150 -29.11 -33.85 -4.85
C GLU A 150 -28.81 -32.38 -4.52
N ALA A 151 -29.75 -31.46 -4.75
CA ALA A 151 -29.60 -30.05 -4.39
C ALA A 151 -29.57 -29.85 -2.87
N ARG A 152 -30.45 -30.56 -2.14
CA ARG A 152 -30.49 -30.51 -0.68
C ARG A 152 -29.22 -31.11 -0.06
N GLU A 153 -28.73 -32.24 -0.56
CA GLU A 153 -27.47 -32.84 -0.10
C GLU A 153 -26.29 -31.88 -0.28
N LYS A 154 -26.22 -31.18 -1.43
CA LYS A 154 -25.20 -30.15 -1.68
C LYS A 154 -25.32 -28.98 -0.71
N GLU A 155 -26.53 -28.50 -0.45
CA GLU A 155 -26.77 -27.42 0.51
C GLU A 155 -26.39 -27.84 1.95
N GLU A 156 -26.75 -29.06 2.37
CA GLU A 156 -26.35 -29.62 3.67
C GLU A 156 -24.83 -29.80 3.78
N GLU A 157 -24.16 -30.26 2.71
CA GLU A 157 -22.70 -30.37 2.67
C GLU A 157 -22.01 -29.01 2.78
N GLU A 158 -22.49 -28.00 2.02
CA GLU A 158 -21.98 -26.63 2.13
C GLU A 158 -22.22 -26.03 3.51
N ALA A 159 -23.38 -26.25 4.12
CA ALA A 159 -23.68 -25.79 5.47
C ALA A 159 -22.72 -26.40 6.49
N ARG A 160 -22.44 -27.72 6.41
CA ARG A 160 -21.47 -28.39 7.27
C ARG A 160 -20.06 -27.84 7.10
N LYS A 161 -19.62 -27.57 5.86
CA LYS A 161 -18.31 -26.94 5.59
C LYS A 161 -18.21 -25.56 6.23
N ARG A 162 -19.24 -24.72 6.09
CA ARG A 162 -19.28 -23.39 6.71
C ARG A 162 -19.31 -23.45 8.24
N GLU A 163 -20.00 -24.41 8.83
CA GLU A 163 -20.03 -24.62 10.28
C GLU A 163 -18.65 -25.08 10.80
N GLU A 164 -18.00 -26.01 10.09
CA GLU A 164 -16.66 -26.48 10.46
C GLU A 164 -15.62 -25.36 10.35
N GLU A 165 -15.69 -24.53 9.29
CA GLU A 165 -14.83 -23.36 9.11
C GLU A 165 -15.01 -22.35 10.26
N LYS A 166 -16.25 -21.99 10.60
CA LYS A 166 -16.54 -21.13 11.76
C LYS A 166 -15.98 -21.70 13.07
N ARG A 167 -16.12 -23.01 13.29
CA ARG A 167 -15.58 -23.66 14.50
C ARG A 167 -14.05 -23.57 14.55
N ARG A 168 -13.37 -23.70 13.41
CA ARG A 168 -11.90 -23.53 13.31
C ARG A 168 -11.50 -22.08 13.60
N GLU A 169 -12.20 -21.10 13.04
CA GLU A 169 -11.96 -19.68 13.31
C GLU A 169 -12.20 -19.32 14.78
N GLU A 170 -13.27 -19.81 15.39
CA GLU A 170 -13.56 -19.60 16.82
C GLU A 170 -12.48 -20.24 17.72
N GLU A 171 -12.01 -21.43 17.39
CA GLU A 171 -10.92 -22.10 18.12
C GLU A 171 -9.60 -21.33 18.00
N GLU A 172 -9.26 -20.85 16.79
CA GLU A 172 -8.06 -20.04 16.56
C GLU A 172 -8.15 -18.70 17.30
N ALA A 173 -9.30 -18.03 17.26
CA ALA A 173 -9.54 -16.80 17.99
C ALA A 173 -9.45 -17.02 19.51
N ARG A 174 -9.95 -18.15 20.03
CA ARG A 174 -9.80 -18.51 21.44
C ARG A 174 -8.33 -18.73 21.81
N LYS A 175 -7.57 -19.45 20.99
CA LYS A 175 -6.12 -19.66 21.18
C LYS A 175 -5.35 -18.35 21.20
N LYS A 176 -5.63 -17.43 20.26
CA LYS A 176 -5.01 -16.09 20.23
C LYS A 176 -5.33 -15.28 21.49
N LYS A 177 -6.59 -15.26 21.93
CA LYS A 177 -6.99 -14.57 23.17
C LYS A 177 -6.34 -15.17 24.41
N GLU A 178 -6.18 -16.49 24.46
CA GLU A 178 -5.52 -17.18 25.58
C GLU A 178 -4.01 -16.88 25.61
N GLU A 179 -3.36 -16.87 24.45
CA GLU A 179 -1.94 -16.49 24.31
C GLU A 179 -1.71 -15.02 24.68
N GLU A 180 -2.58 -14.11 24.24
CA GLU A 180 -2.53 -12.69 24.59
C GLU A 180 -2.68 -12.46 26.09
N LYS A 181 -3.66 -13.11 26.74
CA LYS A 181 -3.81 -13.07 28.20
C LYS A 181 -2.61 -13.63 28.93
N LYS A 182 -1.96 -14.67 28.38
CA LYS A 182 -0.75 -15.23 28.98
C LYS A 182 0.41 -14.24 28.90
N LYS A 183 0.60 -13.59 27.75
CA LYS A 183 1.61 -12.53 27.57
C LYS A 183 1.36 -11.34 28.48
N GLU A 184 0.12 -10.90 28.61
CA GLU A 184 -0.25 -9.80 29.50
C GLU A 184 0.08 -10.12 30.97
N LYS A 185 -0.25 -11.33 31.43
CA LYS A 185 0.13 -11.79 32.78
C LYS A 185 1.64 -11.90 32.97
N GLU A 186 2.38 -12.44 31.99
CA GLU A 186 3.84 -12.51 32.05
C GLU A 186 4.47 -11.11 32.09
N GLU A 187 3.92 -10.14 31.36
CA GLU A 187 4.36 -8.74 31.39
C GLU A 187 4.03 -8.05 32.72
N GLU A 188 2.83 -8.29 33.29
CA GLU A 188 2.44 -7.78 34.60
C GLU A 188 3.33 -8.35 35.71
N GLU A 189 3.56 -9.67 35.73
CA GLU A 189 4.50 -10.30 36.67
C GLU A 189 5.94 -9.78 36.50
N ALA A 190 6.38 -9.48 35.27
CA ALA A 190 7.69 -8.90 35.02
C ALA A 190 7.79 -7.48 35.57
N LYS A 191 6.76 -6.65 35.37
CA LYS A 191 6.67 -5.28 35.93
C LYS A 191 6.65 -5.31 37.45
N GLU A 192 5.89 -6.21 38.07
CA GLU A 192 5.88 -6.37 39.53
C GLU A 192 7.27 -6.74 40.07
N LYS A 193 7.94 -7.72 39.43
CA LYS A 193 9.32 -8.11 39.80
C LYS A 193 10.33 -6.99 39.60
N GLU A 194 10.17 -6.17 38.55
CA GLU A 194 11.02 -5.01 38.31
C GLU A 194 10.79 -3.91 39.36
N GLU A 195 9.53 -3.65 39.71
CA GLU A 195 9.18 -2.68 40.75
C GLU A 195 9.66 -3.13 42.13
N GLU A 196 9.53 -4.42 42.46
CA GLU A 196 10.05 -5.01 43.69
C GLU A 196 11.57 -4.85 43.78
N LYS A 197 12.31 -5.19 42.71
CA LYS A 197 13.76 -4.95 42.65
C LYS A 197 14.13 -3.48 42.80
N ARG A 198 13.36 -2.57 42.20
CA ARG A 198 13.59 -1.13 42.34
C ARG A 198 13.37 -0.67 43.78
N ARG A 199 12.36 -1.20 44.47
CA ARG A 199 12.10 -0.92 45.90
C ARG A 199 13.22 -1.47 46.78
N GLU A 200 13.69 -2.69 46.53
CA GLU A 200 14.83 -3.27 47.25
C GLU A 200 16.12 -2.47 47.02
N GLU A 201 16.38 -2.02 45.79
CA GLU A 201 17.55 -1.19 45.46
C GLU A 201 17.45 0.20 46.14
N GLU A 202 16.27 0.80 46.17
CA GLU A 202 16.04 2.09 46.85
C GLU A 202 16.19 1.95 48.38
N GLU A 203 15.69 0.86 48.96
CA GLU A 203 15.86 0.57 50.39
C GLU A 203 17.33 0.28 50.73
N ALA A 204 18.06 -0.43 49.87
CA ALA A 204 19.50 -0.66 50.01
C ALA A 204 20.28 0.66 49.95
N LYS A 205 19.95 1.55 48.99
CA LYS A 205 20.55 2.90 48.89
C LYS A 205 20.26 3.74 50.12
N LYS A 206 19.04 3.69 50.67
CA LYS A 206 18.70 4.40 51.92
C LYS A 206 19.52 3.88 53.10
N LYS A 207 19.65 2.56 53.25
CA LYS A 207 20.48 1.94 54.30
C LYS A 207 21.97 2.28 54.14
N GLU A 208 22.46 2.32 52.90
CA GLU A 208 23.85 2.73 52.61
C GLU A 208 24.08 4.21 52.92
N GLU A 209 23.14 5.09 52.56
CA GLU A 209 23.21 6.51 52.87
C GLU A 209 23.11 6.78 54.38
N GLU A 210 22.24 6.07 55.10
CA GLU A 210 22.11 6.14 56.55
C GLU A 210 23.42 5.71 57.23
N LYS A 211 24.00 4.58 56.81
CA LYS A 211 25.29 4.11 57.30
C LYS A 211 26.42 5.11 57.03
N ARG A 212 26.42 5.76 55.86
CA ARG A 212 27.39 6.82 55.52
C ARG A 212 27.22 8.06 56.39
N ARG A 213 25.98 8.42 56.75
CA ARG A 213 25.68 9.52 57.68
C ARG A 213 26.14 9.20 59.11
N GLU A 214 25.93 7.97 59.57
CA GLU A 214 26.42 7.50 60.87
C GLU A 214 27.96 7.49 60.94
N GLU A 215 28.64 7.02 59.89
CA GLU A 215 30.11 7.09 59.79
C GLU A 215 30.62 8.53 59.76
N GLU A 216 29.94 9.44 59.05
CA GLU A 216 30.31 10.86 59.03
C GLU A 216 30.10 11.54 60.39
N GLU A 217 29.00 11.23 61.09
CA GLU A 217 28.79 11.71 62.46
C GLU A 217 29.82 11.16 63.44
N ALA A 218 30.16 9.88 63.34
CA ALA A 218 31.20 9.27 64.17
C ALA A 218 32.56 9.94 63.94
N ARG A 219 32.92 10.21 62.67
CA ARG A 219 34.15 10.93 62.32
C ARG A 219 34.16 12.36 62.86
N LYS A 220 33.02 13.07 62.82
CA LYS A 220 32.91 14.41 63.41
C LYS A 220 33.09 14.39 64.92
N ARG A 221 32.56 13.38 65.61
CA ARG A 221 32.73 13.21 67.06
C ARG A 221 34.18 12.88 67.43
N GLU A 222 34.86 12.04 66.65
CA GLU A 222 36.31 11.79 66.83
C GLU A 222 37.15 13.05 66.57
N GLU A 223 36.84 13.84 65.54
CA GLU A 223 37.54 15.08 65.23
C GLU A 223 37.34 16.16 66.31
N GLU A 224 36.14 16.25 66.89
CA GLU A 224 35.83 17.13 68.02
C GLU A 224 36.58 16.71 69.29
N GLN A 225 36.62 15.42 69.60
CA GLN A 225 37.41 14.89 70.73
C GLN A 225 38.91 15.12 70.56
N ALA A 226 39.44 14.95 69.35
CA ALA A 226 40.83 15.25 69.04
C ALA A 226 41.16 16.76 69.19
N ARG A 227 40.23 17.65 68.81
CA ARG A 227 40.37 19.09 69.04
C ARG A 227 40.39 19.45 70.52
N GLU A 228 39.52 18.87 71.34
CA GLU A 228 39.52 19.10 72.79
C GLU A 228 40.81 18.59 73.46
N GLU A 229 41.37 17.47 73.02
CA GLU A 229 42.67 17.00 73.50
C GLU A 229 43.83 17.91 73.04
N GLU A 230 43.80 18.40 71.80
CA GLU A 230 44.80 19.35 71.30
C GLU A 230 44.73 20.69 72.03
N GLU A 231 43.53 21.18 72.34
CA GLU A 231 43.32 22.43 73.09
C GLU A 231 43.82 22.31 74.53
N LYS A 232 43.53 21.20 75.22
CA LYS A 232 44.11 20.91 76.55
C LYS A 232 45.63 20.81 76.53
N LYS A 233 46.21 20.26 75.45
CA LYS A 233 47.65 20.16 75.28
C LYS A 233 48.30 21.53 75.06
N LYS A 234 47.65 22.42 74.30
CA LYS A 234 48.09 23.81 74.11
C LYS A 234 48.00 24.62 75.41
N GLU A 235 46.98 24.40 76.23
CA GLU A 235 46.82 25.08 77.51
C GLU A 235 47.95 24.73 78.49
N ILE A 236 48.39 23.47 78.51
CA ILE A 236 49.54 23.00 79.31
C ILE A 236 50.86 23.58 78.76
N GLU A 237 51.02 23.65 77.45
CA GLU A 237 52.23 24.18 76.79
C GLU A 237 52.34 25.72 76.96
N GLU A 238 51.22 26.44 76.99
CA GLU A 238 51.17 27.88 77.26
C GLU A 238 51.48 28.21 78.73
N GLU A 239 51.09 27.34 79.69
CA GLU A 239 51.43 27.49 81.10
C GLU A 239 52.94 27.26 81.37
N GLU A 240 53.56 26.29 80.68
CA GLU A 240 55.02 26.08 80.72
C GLU A 240 55.80 27.21 80.01
N ALA A 241 55.25 27.78 78.93
CA ALA A 241 55.84 28.93 78.24
C ALA A 241 55.84 30.20 79.10
N LYS A 242 54.76 30.48 79.83
CA LYS A 242 54.67 31.63 80.76
C LYS A 242 55.67 31.54 81.91
N LYS A 243 55.94 30.33 82.44
CA LYS A 243 56.99 30.11 83.45
C LYS A 243 58.41 30.35 82.92
N LYS A 244 58.69 29.94 81.68
CA LYS A 244 59.99 30.18 81.03
C LYS A 244 60.19 31.64 80.61
N GLU A 245 59.12 32.37 80.29
CA GLU A 245 59.17 33.80 79.97
C GLU A 245 59.44 34.68 81.22
N GLU A 246 58.88 34.31 82.38
CA GLU A 246 59.12 35.02 83.65
C GLU A 246 60.57 34.87 84.15
N GLU A 247 61.18 33.70 83.96
CA GLU A 247 62.58 33.42 84.32
C GLU A 247 63.57 34.18 83.42
N LYS A 248 63.30 34.24 82.11
CA LYS A 248 64.11 35.01 81.13
C LYS A 248 64.05 36.52 81.38
N ARG A 249 62.91 37.02 81.87
CA ARG A 249 62.69 38.43 82.21
C ARG A 249 63.40 38.86 83.49
N GLN A 250 63.80 37.92 84.36
CA GLN A 250 64.66 38.20 85.52
C GLN A 250 66.14 38.27 85.13
N GLU A 251 66.62 37.42 84.24
CA GLU A 251 68.00 37.48 83.72
C GLU A 251 68.26 38.74 82.86
N GLU A 252 67.29 39.15 82.04
CA GLU A 252 67.39 40.36 81.19
C GLU A 252 67.44 41.66 82.03
N LYS A 253 66.81 41.67 83.21
CA LYS A 253 66.81 42.82 84.14
C LYS A 253 68.15 43.02 84.85
N GLU A 254 68.91 41.95 85.07
CA GLU A 254 70.27 42.02 85.64
C GLU A 254 71.32 42.36 84.58
N ALA A 255 71.14 41.93 83.33
CA ALA A 255 72.00 42.31 82.21
C ALA A 255 71.87 43.80 81.86
N ARG A 256 70.63 44.33 81.83
CA ARG A 256 70.35 45.74 81.52
C ARG A 256 70.93 46.73 82.56
N LYS A 257 71.08 46.33 83.82
CA LYS A 257 71.75 47.15 84.85
C LYS A 257 73.27 47.26 84.65
N ARG A 258 73.90 46.29 83.99
CA ARG A 258 75.35 46.32 83.70
C ARG A 258 75.65 47.13 82.42
N GLU A 259 74.77 47.08 81.42
CA GLU A 259 74.86 47.94 80.22
C GLU A 259 74.58 49.43 80.50
N GLU A 260 73.66 49.75 81.42
CA GLU A 260 73.31 51.15 81.74
C GLU A 260 74.44 51.89 82.51
N GLU A 261 75.36 51.15 83.16
CA GLU A 261 76.54 51.70 83.84
C GLU A 261 77.69 51.96 82.85
N GLU A 262 77.94 51.06 81.88
CA GLU A 262 78.92 51.25 80.80
C GLU A 262 78.50 52.36 79.81
N ALA A 263 77.20 52.47 79.48
CA ALA A 263 76.70 53.51 78.57
C ALA A 263 76.86 54.94 79.13
N ARG A 264 76.89 55.09 80.47
CA ARG A 264 77.03 56.40 81.13
C ARG A 264 78.46 56.95 81.05
N GLU A 265 79.47 56.08 81.03
CA GLU A 265 80.87 56.47 80.84
C GLU A 265 81.21 56.77 79.36
N GLU A 266 80.48 56.17 78.41
CA GLU A 266 80.65 56.42 76.98
C GLU A 266 79.94 57.71 76.51
N GLU A 267 78.81 58.07 77.12
CA GLU A 267 78.06 59.30 76.80
C GLU A 267 78.80 60.59 77.22
N GLU A 268 79.57 60.59 78.32
CA GLU A 268 80.39 61.74 78.71
C GLU A 268 81.53 62.01 77.71
N LYS A 269 82.18 60.97 77.17
CA LYS A 269 83.24 61.13 76.16
C LYS A 269 82.72 61.59 74.80
N LYS A 270 81.45 61.32 74.49
CA LYS A 270 80.83 61.71 73.21
C LYS A 270 80.41 63.19 73.18
N LYS A 271 80.10 63.79 74.35
CA LYS A 271 79.71 65.20 74.45
C LYS A 271 80.87 66.18 74.25
N GLU A 272 82.11 65.81 74.58
CA GLU A 272 83.29 66.65 74.29
C GLU A 272 83.64 66.70 72.79
N ILE A 273 83.38 65.62 72.03
CA ILE A 273 83.72 65.54 70.59
C ILE A 273 82.67 66.24 69.72
N GLU A 274 81.40 66.29 70.14
CA GLU A 274 80.32 66.93 69.37
C GLU A 274 80.38 68.47 69.42
N GLU A 275 80.86 69.07 70.51
CA GLU A 275 80.99 70.53 70.63
C GLU A 275 82.09 71.11 69.73
N GLU A 276 83.15 70.33 69.44
CA GLU A 276 84.24 70.74 68.55
C GLU A 276 83.87 70.60 67.06
N ALA A 277 82.96 69.68 66.72
CA ALA A 277 82.47 69.48 65.35
C ALA A 277 81.50 70.59 64.89
N LYS A 278 80.64 71.08 65.78
CA LYS A 278 79.64 72.11 65.45
C LYS A 278 80.22 73.46 65.04
N LYS A 279 81.40 73.83 65.58
CA LYS A 279 82.10 75.07 65.20
C LYS A 279 82.74 75.04 63.81
N LYS A 280 83.02 73.86 63.25
CA LYS A 280 83.62 73.72 61.90
C LYS A 280 82.58 73.61 60.78
N GLU A 281 81.32 73.30 61.11
CA GLU A 281 80.23 73.16 60.13
C GLU A 281 79.54 74.50 59.79
N GLU A 282 79.47 75.44 60.74
CA GLU A 282 78.95 76.81 60.50
C GLU A 282 79.86 77.65 59.58
N GLU A 283 81.16 77.37 59.52
CA GLU A 283 82.10 78.10 58.65
C GLU A 283 81.98 77.65 57.17
N LYS A 284 81.64 76.37 56.94
CA LYS A 284 81.56 75.77 55.60
C LYS A 284 80.27 76.11 54.85
N THR A 285 79.18 76.29 55.58
CA THR A 285 77.85 76.61 55.02
C THR A 285 77.76 78.04 54.49
N ARG A 286 78.66 78.94 54.92
CA ARG A 286 78.71 80.33 54.47
C ARG A 286 79.46 80.53 53.14
N GLU A 287 80.39 79.63 52.79
CA GLU A 287 81.10 79.64 51.50
C GLU A 287 80.32 78.96 50.36
N GLU A 288 79.42 78.00 50.67
CA GLU A 288 78.58 77.32 49.66
C GLU A 288 77.41 78.16 49.14
N GLU A 289 76.94 79.16 49.91
CA GLU A 289 75.81 80.01 49.53
C GLU A 289 76.20 81.07 48.47
N GLU A 290 77.41 81.63 48.55
CA GLU A 290 77.94 82.58 47.55
C GLU A 290 78.22 81.94 46.17
N ALA A 291 78.56 80.63 46.14
CA ALA A 291 78.81 79.92 44.88
C ALA A 291 77.53 79.58 44.09
N ARG A 292 76.36 79.53 44.77
CA ARG A 292 75.10 79.10 44.16
C ARG A 292 74.37 80.21 43.39
N GLU A 293 74.58 81.48 43.75
CA GLU A 293 74.00 82.63 43.04
C GLU A 293 74.67 82.93 41.68
N GLU A 294 75.93 82.51 41.46
CA GLU A 294 76.62 82.69 40.17
C GLU A 294 76.20 81.66 39.11
N GLU A 295 75.77 80.46 39.51
CA GLU A 295 75.41 79.37 38.58
C GLU A 295 74.00 79.54 37.97
N GLU A 296 73.03 80.08 38.71
CA GLU A 296 71.65 80.27 38.20
C GLU A 296 71.57 81.25 37.01
N LYS A 297 72.37 82.33 37.02
CA LYS A 297 72.39 83.31 35.93
C LYS A 297 72.89 82.76 34.59
N ARG A 298 73.52 81.58 34.58
CA ARG A 298 74.09 80.95 33.39
C ARG A 298 73.13 79.97 32.70
N LYS A 299 72.21 79.35 33.44
CA LYS A 299 71.24 78.37 32.91
C LYS A 299 70.05 79.00 32.19
N GLU A 300 69.68 80.23 32.55
CA GLU A 300 68.53 80.93 31.94
C GLU A 300 68.77 81.36 30.47
N LYS A 301 70.04 81.44 30.01
CA LYS A 301 70.38 81.84 28.63
C LYS A 301 70.44 80.70 27.62
N GLU A 302 70.56 79.44 28.04
CA GLU A 302 70.66 78.28 27.12
C GLU A 302 69.28 77.68 26.78
N GLU A 303 68.26 77.87 27.63
CA GLU A 303 66.93 77.25 27.45
C GLU A 303 66.07 77.93 26.36
N GLU A 304 66.40 79.17 25.97
CA GLU A 304 65.64 79.93 24.95
C GLU A 304 65.97 79.50 23.50
N GLU A 305 67.12 78.87 23.25
CA GLU A 305 67.59 78.54 21.90
C GLU A 305 67.13 77.14 21.41
N ALA A 306 66.82 76.21 22.32
CA ALA A 306 66.46 74.84 21.98
C ALA A 306 64.99 74.65 21.55
N LYS A 307 64.08 75.57 21.94
CA LYS A 307 62.63 75.49 21.64
C LYS A 307 62.23 75.77 20.18
N LYS A 308 63.18 75.92 19.25
CA LYS A 308 62.90 76.42 17.89
C LYS A 308 63.09 75.42 16.74
N LYS A 309 63.35 74.14 17.00
CA LYS A 309 63.76 73.20 15.93
C LYS A 309 63.09 71.83 15.84
N GLU A 310 62.16 71.46 16.71
CA GLU A 310 61.65 70.08 16.73
C GLU A 310 60.12 70.00 16.73
N GLU A 311 59.49 70.73 15.79
CA GLU A 311 58.04 70.72 15.55
C GLU A 311 57.75 70.61 14.03
N GLU A 312 58.24 69.54 13.36
CA GLU A 312 57.87 69.19 11.97
C GLU A 312 57.85 67.65 11.71
N LYS A 313 56.64 67.09 11.46
CA LYS A 313 56.27 65.84 10.72
C LYS A 313 56.43 64.48 11.50
N ARG A 314 55.46 63.59 11.80
CA ARG A 314 54.18 63.05 11.20
C ARG A 314 54.41 62.10 9.97
N PRO A 315 53.61 61.04 9.71
CA PRO A 315 53.54 59.64 10.28
C PRO A 315 53.59 58.50 9.20
N GLU A 316 53.84 57.20 9.52
CA GLU A 316 53.54 56.04 8.60
C GLU A 316 53.65 54.63 9.25
N GLU A 317 52.99 53.65 8.62
CA GLU A 317 53.12 52.17 8.73
C GLU A 317 52.06 51.32 9.50
N GLU A 318 50.83 51.33 8.95
CA GLU A 318 50.06 50.10 8.66
C GLU A 318 50.77 49.30 7.55
N GLU A 319 51.11 48.01 7.74
CA GLU A 319 51.08 46.93 6.72
C GLU A 319 51.93 45.72 7.17
N ALA A 320 51.40 44.81 7.98
CA ALA A 320 51.90 43.42 8.03
C ALA A 320 51.04 42.52 8.93
N LYS A 321 49.80 42.19 8.55
CA LYS A 321 49.13 40.92 8.95
C LYS A 321 47.79 40.63 8.24
N LYS A 322 47.75 40.85 6.92
CA LYS A 322 46.67 40.39 6.03
C LYS A 322 47.23 39.46 4.94
N ARG A 323 47.53 38.20 5.27
CA ARG A 323 47.72 37.09 4.31
C ARG A 323 47.53 35.73 4.99
N GLU A 324 46.28 35.32 5.24
CA GLU A 324 45.96 33.91 5.55
C GLU A 324 44.45 33.57 5.40
N ASP A 325 43.74 34.16 4.43
CA ASP A 325 42.29 33.92 4.29
C ASP A 325 41.77 33.99 2.83
N GLY A 326 42.38 33.17 1.95
CA GLY A 326 42.16 33.23 0.49
C GLY A 326 41.78 31.91 -0.20
N GLY A 327 41.68 30.78 0.52
CA GLY A 327 41.39 29.47 -0.08
C GLY A 327 39.93 29.03 -0.04
N GLU A 328 39.15 29.55 0.91
CA GLU A 328 37.84 28.97 1.26
C GLU A 328 36.66 29.59 0.47
N LYS A 329 36.84 30.79 -0.09
CA LYS A 329 35.80 31.50 -0.87
C LYS A 329 35.77 31.12 -2.35
N GLU A 330 36.85 30.58 -2.91
CA GLU A 330 36.89 30.17 -4.32
C GLU A 330 36.29 28.77 -4.54
N ALA A 331 36.48 27.86 -3.57
CA ALA A 331 35.91 26.51 -3.61
C ALA A 331 34.37 26.52 -3.54
N ARG A 332 33.80 27.34 -2.67
CA ARG A 332 32.34 27.47 -2.48
C ARG A 332 31.63 28.07 -3.71
N LYS A 333 32.32 28.92 -4.47
CA LYS A 333 31.80 29.51 -5.71
C LYS A 333 31.73 28.50 -6.87
N ARG A 334 32.75 27.62 -7.00
CA ARG A 334 32.77 26.58 -8.04
C ARG A 334 31.73 25.48 -7.79
N GLU A 335 31.46 25.15 -6.54
CA GLU A 335 30.44 24.17 -6.16
C GLU A 335 29.01 24.69 -6.38
N GLU A 336 28.75 25.97 -6.10
CA GLU A 336 27.45 26.61 -6.39
C GLU A 336 27.21 26.81 -7.89
N GLU A 337 28.25 27.13 -8.67
CA GLU A 337 28.17 27.26 -10.12
C GLU A 337 27.97 25.90 -10.83
N ALA A 338 28.55 24.82 -10.30
CA ALA A 338 28.34 23.46 -10.78
C ALA A 338 26.89 22.98 -10.54
N ARG A 339 26.32 23.26 -9.37
CA ARG A 339 24.92 22.95 -9.04
C ARG A 339 23.93 23.67 -9.95
N ARG A 340 24.17 24.94 -10.26
CA ARG A 340 23.32 25.71 -11.19
C ARG A 340 23.36 25.19 -12.62
N ARG A 341 24.50 24.69 -13.10
CA ARG A 341 24.62 24.08 -14.44
C ARG A 341 23.90 22.74 -14.53
N GLU A 342 23.94 21.95 -13.46
CA GLU A 342 23.24 20.66 -13.38
C GLU A 342 21.71 20.85 -13.30
N GLU A 343 21.25 21.87 -12.58
CA GLU A 343 19.83 22.25 -12.50
C GLU A 343 19.30 22.82 -13.83
N GLN A 344 20.08 23.65 -14.53
CA GLN A 344 19.74 24.15 -15.87
C GLN A 344 19.70 23.03 -16.93
N SER A 345 20.61 22.06 -16.84
CA SER A 345 20.61 20.88 -17.72
C SER A 345 19.35 20.03 -17.52
N ARG A 346 18.92 19.81 -16.27
CA ARG A 346 17.68 19.07 -15.99
C ARG A 346 16.43 19.80 -16.46
N GLU A 347 16.38 21.13 -16.30
CA GLU A 347 15.27 21.93 -16.83
C GLU A 347 15.22 21.94 -18.36
N GLU A 348 16.38 21.92 -19.05
CA GLU A 348 16.42 21.82 -20.51
C GLU A 348 15.99 20.43 -21.00
N GLU A 349 16.44 19.35 -20.35
CA GLU A 349 15.98 17.98 -20.66
C GLU A 349 14.46 17.83 -20.41
N GLU A 350 13.92 18.41 -19.34
CA GLU A 350 12.47 18.35 -19.05
C GLU A 350 11.65 19.19 -20.05
N LYS A 351 12.19 20.32 -20.53
CA LYS A 351 11.57 21.13 -21.59
C LYS A 351 11.65 20.45 -22.96
N GLU A 352 12.73 19.72 -23.25
CA GLU A 352 12.87 18.94 -24.49
C GLU A 352 11.91 17.75 -24.49
N ALA A 353 11.77 17.05 -23.35
CA ALA A 353 10.80 15.96 -23.16
C ALA A 353 9.34 16.42 -23.38
N ARG A 354 8.97 17.59 -22.83
CA ARG A 354 7.64 18.17 -23.07
C ARG A 354 7.41 18.58 -24.53
N ARG A 355 8.43 19.09 -25.22
CA ARG A 355 8.33 19.40 -26.66
C ARG A 355 8.18 18.16 -27.54
N THR A 356 8.80 17.04 -27.15
CA THR A 356 8.60 15.76 -27.84
C THR A 356 7.20 15.20 -27.62
N GLU A 357 6.67 15.28 -26.40
CA GLU A 357 5.27 14.86 -26.12
C GLU A 357 4.26 15.76 -26.84
N GLU A 358 4.42 17.09 -26.80
CA GLU A 358 3.55 18.02 -27.55
C GLU A 358 3.67 17.83 -29.07
N GLY A 359 4.85 17.45 -29.58
CA GLY A 359 5.09 17.13 -30.99
C GLY A 359 4.46 15.80 -31.43
N GLU A 360 4.42 14.80 -30.55
CA GLU A 360 3.72 13.53 -30.80
C GLU A 360 2.19 13.71 -30.74
N GLU A 361 1.68 14.50 -29.79
CA GLU A 361 0.26 14.87 -29.74
C GLU A 361 -0.17 15.72 -30.96
N ALA A 362 0.69 16.64 -31.43
CA ALA A 362 0.43 17.42 -32.63
C ALA A 362 0.40 16.55 -33.90
N ARG A 363 1.29 15.55 -34.02
CA ARG A 363 1.26 14.58 -35.13
C ARG A 363 0.02 13.70 -35.11
N GLN A 364 -0.44 13.26 -33.94
CA GLN A 364 -1.69 12.51 -33.83
C GLN A 364 -2.91 13.37 -34.22
N ARG A 365 -2.92 14.66 -33.87
CA ARG A 365 -3.98 15.59 -34.30
C ARG A 365 -3.93 15.92 -35.80
N GLU A 366 -2.73 15.99 -36.40
CA GLU A 366 -2.58 16.16 -37.86
C GLU A 366 -3.02 14.91 -38.63
N GLU A 367 -2.76 13.71 -38.10
CA GLU A 367 -3.17 12.43 -38.69
C GLU A 367 -4.69 12.20 -38.57
N GLU A 368 -5.34 12.65 -37.50
CA GLU A 368 -6.81 12.73 -37.41
C GLU A 368 -7.40 13.81 -38.33
N ALA A 369 -6.80 15.00 -38.41
CA ALA A 369 -7.27 16.08 -39.29
C ALA A 369 -7.06 15.76 -40.79
N ALA A 370 -6.10 14.90 -41.14
CA ALA A 370 -5.88 14.40 -42.50
C ALA A 370 -6.90 13.32 -42.92
N LYS A 371 -7.53 12.63 -41.97
CA LYS A 371 -8.66 11.71 -42.24
C LYS A 371 -10.00 12.43 -42.45
N GLU A 372 -10.09 13.71 -42.06
CA GLU A 372 -11.32 14.52 -42.15
C GLU A 372 -11.34 15.51 -43.33
N ARG A 373 -10.32 15.48 -44.20
CA ARG A 373 -10.24 16.29 -45.43
C ARG A 373 -10.18 15.43 -46.70
N GLU A 374 -11.31 14.82 -47.08
CA GLU A 374 -11.57 14.47 -48.48
C GLU A 374 -12.40 15.57 -49.15
N PRO A 375 -11.98 16.13 -50.30
CA PRO A 375 -12.85 16.90 -51.16
C PRO A 375 -13.52 16.02 -52.24
N ARG A 376 -14.80 16.32 -52.44
CA ARG A 376 -15.69 15.93 -53.55
C ARG A 376 -15.19 16.40 -54.93
N GLU A 377 -15.73 15.70 -55.96
CA GLU A 377 -15.80 16.01 -57.41
C GLU A 377 -14.52 15.71 -58.22
N GLY A 378 -14.52 15.07 -59.39
CA GLY A 378 -15.55 14.61 -60.32
C GLY A 378 -14.88 14.33 -61.69
N GLU A 379 -15.47 13.42 -62.50
CA GLU A 379 -15.31 13.22 -63.98
C GLU A 379 -13.94 12.73 -64.49
N GLU A 380 -13.77 11.79 -65.43
CA GLU A 380 -14.58 11.26 -66.53
C GLU A 380 -13.97 9.90 -66.97
N SER A 381 -14.78 8.89 -67.35
CA SER A 381 -14.79 8.16 -68.65
C SER A 381 -14.38 6.69 -68.41
N ASP A 382 -14.99 5.62 -68.92
CA ASP A 382 -15.95 5.35 -69.98
C ASP A 382 -16.62 3.99 -69.69
N ALA A 383 -17.87 3.80 -70.10
CA ALA A 383 -18.43 2.60 -70.78
C ALA A 383 -19.92 2.40 -70.45
N TRP A 384 -20.73 2.53 -71.49
CA TRP A 384 -22.19 2.66 -71.56
C TRP A 384 -22.97 1.34 -71.68
N GLU A 385 -24.24 1.35 -71.21
CA GLU A 385 -25.49 0.73 -71.76
C GLU A 385 -26.46 0.41 -70.60
N GLU A 386 -27.31 1.32 -70.12
CA GLU A 386 -28.55 1.94 -70.67
C GLU A 386 -29.82 1.06 -70.56
N GLU A 387 -30.81 1.64 -69.86
CA GLU A 387 -32.09 1.11 -69.44
C GLU A 387 -33.23 1.77 -70.22
N GLN A 388 -34.22 0.97 -70.63
CA GLN A 388 -35.64 1.28 -70.90
C GLN A 388 -36.14 1.96 -72.20
N GLU A 389 -36.92 1.16 -72.95
CA GLU A 389 -38.36 1.35 -73.25
C GLU A 389 -38.90 2.74 -73.69
N ARG A 390 -39.20 2.90 -75.00
CA ARG A 390 -40.57 2.97 -75.60
C ARG A 390 -40.63 3.73 -76.93
N VAL A 391 -41.63 3.32 -77.73
CA VAL A 391 -42.43 4.06 -78.73
C VAL A 391 -42.29 3.65 -80.21
N VAL A 392 -43.09 2.63 -80.56
CA VAL A 392 -44.16 2.60 -81.61
C VAL A 392 -43.81 2.69 -83.11
N ASN A 393 -44.18 1.58 -83.78
CA ASN A 393 -44.67 1.38 -85.16
C ASN A 393 -43.82 1.80 -86.36
N ARG A 394 -43.39 0.77 -87.13
CA ARG A 394 -43.96 0.56 -88.48
C ARG A 394 -43.71 -0.85 -89.02
N GLU A 395 -44.82 -1.49 -89.38
CA GLU A 395 -45.01 -2.34 -90.57
C GLU A 395 -44.08 -3.52 -90.84
N GLY A 396 -44.67 -4.72 -90.78
CA GLY A 396 -44.54 -5.64 -91.92
C GLY A 396 -43.97 -7.02 -91.63
N GLY A 397 -44.85 -8.02 -91.57
CA GLY A 397 -44.64 -9.18 -92.43
C GLY A 397 -43.95 -10.41 -91.84
N ALA A 398 -44.73 -11.18 -91.10
CA ALA A 398 -45.01 -12.58 -91.41
C ALA A 398 -44.02 -13.71 -91.03
N ARG A 399 -44.68 -14.81 -90.62
CA ARG A 399 -44.28 -16.24 -90.58
C ARG A 399 -43.63 -16.68 -89.26
N LYS A 400 -44.43 -17.34 -88.39
CA LYS A 400 -44.62 -18.81 -88.30
C LYS A 400 -43.37 -19.46 -87.66
N ILE A 401 -43.40 -20.24 -86.58
CA ILE A 401 -44.37 -21.28 -86.18
C ILE A 401 -43.92 -21.85 -84.80
N LEU A 402 -44.88 -22.14 -83.90
CA LEU A 402 -45.00 -23.25 -82.90
C LEU A 402 -43.75 -23.65 -82.06
N LYS A 403 -43.79 -24.02 -80.77
CA LYS A 403 -44.77 -24.45 -79.76
C LYS A 403 -43.92 -24.54 -78.46
N LYS A 404 -44.32 -23.98 -77.32
CA LYS A 404 -45.23 -24.53 -76.28
C LYS A 404 -44.52 -25.48 -75.28
N ILE A 405 -44.92 -25.31 -74.00
CA ILE A 405 -44.77 -26.19 -72.79
C ILE A 405 -43.61 -25.72 -71.88
N TRP A 406 -43.78 -25.03 -70.74
CA TRP A 406 -44.58 -25.18 -69.49
C TRP A 406 -44.15 -26.34 -68.57
N LYS A 407 -43.96 -25.99 -67.28
CA LYS A 407 -43.66 -26.81 -66.08
C LYS A 407 -42.19 -27.27 -65.96
N ILE A 408 -41.57 -27.15 -64.78
CA ILE A 408 -42.08 -27.33 -63.40
C ILE A 408 -41.67 -26.17 -62.50
#